data_AF-A0A366MMW8-F1
#
_entry.id   AF-A0A366MMW8-F1
#
_cell.length_a   1.000
_cell.length_b   1.000
_cell.length_c   1.000
_cell.angle_alpha   90.00
_cell.angle_beta   90.00
_cell.angle_gamma   90.00
#
_symmetry.space_group_name_H-M   'P 1'
#
loop_
_entity.id
_entity.type
_entity.pdbx_description
1 polymer ?
#
loop_
_entity_poly.entity_id
_entity_poly.type
_entity_poly.pdbx_seq_one_letter_code
_entity_poly.pdbx_strand_id
1 'polypeptide(L)'
;MFRFEENLTIELCKNNPNSIIVFGDNLIGKGKKGQAIIRDCTNSFGVPTKRFPSMEKQAFFSDLPLEYEVVKNKLTQLWNEHLTGKEIILPANKIGSGLANLEDNSPKIKTLIDRFYDSAIKIEKPFKPKVKLNKKELER
;
A
#
# COMPACT_ATOMS: atom_id res chain seq x y z
N MET A 1 -6.87 9.38 -6.32
CA MET A 1 -7.54 8.12 -6.77
C MET A 1 -6.69 6.92 -6.36
N PHE A 2 -7.28 5.75 -6.08
CA PHE A 2 -6.52 4.50 -5.87
C PHE A 2 -6.72 3.55 -7.05
N ARG A 3 -5.64 2.90 -7.49
CA ARG A 3 -5.64 1.84 -8.51
C ARG A 3 -4.83 0.65 -8.02
N PHE A 4 -5.17 -0.55 -8.47
CA PHE A 4 -4.50 -1.79 -8.07
C PHE A 4 -3.90 -2.49 -9.29
N GLU A 5 -2.64 -2.94 -9.17
CA GLU A 5 -1.89 -3.60 -10.25
C GLU A 5 -1.31 -4.93 -9.78
N GLU A 6 -1.46 -5.98 -10.58
CA GLU A 6 -0.92 -7.32 -10.27
C GLU A 6 0.62 -7.33 -10.32
N ASN A 7 1.20 -6.65 -11.33
CA ASN A 7 2.62 -6.70 -11.62
C ASN A 7 3.26 -5.31 -11.58
N LEU A 8 4.19 -5.11 -10.64
CA LEU A 8 5.01 -3.90 -10.60
C LEU A 8 6.21 -4.06 -11.52
N THR A 9 6.29 -3.20 -12.53
CA THR A 9 7.40 -3.18 -13.50
C THR A 9 7.96 -1.76 -13.65
N ILE A 10 9.19 -1.66 -14.13
CA ILE A 10 9.78 -0.36 -14.49
C ILE A 10 8.93 0.32 -15.57
N GLU A 11 8.35 -0.46 -16.47
CA GLU A 11 7.49 0.02 -17.56
C GLU A 11 6.17 0.61 -17.03
N LEU A 12 5.55 -0.01 -16.01
CA LEU A 12 4.41 0.56 -15.30
C LEU A 12 4.75 1.96 -14.77
N CYS A 13 5.93 2.14 -14.19
CA CYS A 13 6.37 3.43 -13.66
C CYS A 13 6.52 4.48 -14.77
N LYS A 14 7.14 4.11 -15.90
CA LYS A 14 7.33 4.99 -17.06
C LYS A 14 6.00 5.41 -17.69
N ASN A 15 5.05 4.49 -17.80
CA ASN A 15 3.74 4.73 -18.40
C ASN A 15 2.78 5.51 -17.49
N ASN A 16 3.11 5.68 -16.21
CA ASN A 16 2.30 6.41 -15.24
C ASN A 16 3.13 7.50 -14.52
N PRO A 17 3.77 8.44 -15.25
CA PRO A 17 4.78 9.33 -14.69
C PRO A 17 4.24 10.29 -13.61
N ASN A 18 2.93 10.55 -13.61
CA ASN A 18 2.26 11.45 -12.67
C ASN A 18 1.65 10.73 -11.45
N SER A 19 1.71 9.40 -11.43
CA SER A 19 1.15 8.56 -10.39
C SER A 19 2.23 8.15 -9.40
N ILE A 20 1.84 7.81 -8.17
CA ILE A 20 2.76 7.23 -7.17
C ILE A 20 2.58 5.72 -7.19
N ILE A 21 3.64 4.97 -7.53
CA ILE A 21 3.61 3.50 -7.56
C ILE A 21 4.23 2.95 -6.28
N VAL A 22 3.42 2.29 -5.48
CA VAL A 22 3.82 1.81 -4.15
C VAL A 22 4.42 0.41 -4.25
N PHE A 23 5.44 0.13 -3.43
CA PHE A 23 6.00 -1.21 -3.29
C PHE A 23 6.44 -1.51 -1.86
N GLY A 24 6.51 -2.80 -1.50
CA GLY A 24 7.10 -3.24 -0.24
C GLY A 24 8.62 -3.11 -0.27
N ASP A 25 9.17 -2.36 0.68
CA ASP A 25 10.61 -2.10 0.81
C ASP A 25 11.18 -2.65 2.13
N ASN A 26 12.47 -2.45 2.36
CA ASN A 26 13.16 -2.62 3.62
C ASN A 26 13.72 -1.29 4.14
N LEU A 27 13.96 -1.19 5.45
CA LEU A 27 14.42 0.04 6.10
C LEU A 27 15.72 0.60 5.52
N ILE A 28 16.60 -0.24 4.99
CA ILE A 28 17.88 0.21 4.42
C ILE A 28 17.80 0.54 2.91
N GLY A 29 16.65 0.34 2.27
CA GLY A 29 16.42 0.68 0.86
C GLY A 29 17.32 -0.07 -0.14
N LYS A 30 17.69 -1.33 0.14
CA LYS A 30 18.59 -2.12 -0.73
C LYS A 30 17.95 -3.37 -1.33
N GLY A 31 18.52 -3.86 -2.44
CA GLY A 31 18.12 -5.10 -3.13
C GLY A 31 16.82 -4.99 -3.93
N LYS A 32 16.73 -5.61 -5.11
CA LYS A 32 15.63 -5.38 -6.08
C LYS A 32 14.73 -6.60 -6.33
N LYS A 33 14.61 -7.49 -5.34
CA LYS A 33 13.76 -8.70 -5.45
C LYS A 33 12.29 -8.39 -5.19
N GLY A 34 11.40 -9.15 -5.84
CA GLY A 34 9.97 -8.97 -5.72
C GLY A 34 9.53 -7.58 -6.17
N GLN A 35 8.68 -6.93 -5.37
CA GLN A 35 8.15 -5.60 -5.67
C GLN A 35 9.22 -4.51 -5.73
N ALA A 36 10.38 -4.69 -5.07
CA ALA A 36 11.46 -3.70 -5.04
C ALA A 36 12.21 -3.53 -6.38
N ILE A 37 11.79 -4.22 -7.45
CA ILE A 37 12.32 -4.02 -8.80
C ILE A 37 12.12 -2.57 -9.29
N ILE A 38 11.08 -1.89 -8.82
CA ILE A 38 10.78 -0.50 -9.20
C ILE A 38 11.43 0.56 -8.32
N ARG A 39 12.26 0.19 -7.32
CA ARG A 39 12.77 1.14 -6.30
C ARG A 39 13.42 2.39 -6.90
N ASP A 40 14.11 2.24 -8.02
CA ASP A 40 14.88 3.34 -8.62
C ASP A 40 14.03 4.22 -9.54
N CYS A 41 12.74 3.92 -9.72
CA CYS A 41 11.84 4.77 -10.48
C CYS A 41 11.51 6.04 -9.69
N THR A 42 11.54 7.19 -10.35
CA THR A 42 11.38 8.53 -9.74
C THR A 42 10.02 8.74 -9.09
N ASN A 43 9.01 8.00 -9.55
CA ASN A 43 7.64 8.02 -9.06
C ASN A 43 7.27 6.78 -8.24
N SER A 44 8.26 5.99 -7.82
CA SER A 44 8.04 4.89 -6.90
C SER A 44 8.03 5.36 -5.44
N PHE A 45 7.31 4.63 -4.59
CA PHE A 45 7.23 4.91 -3.16
C PHE A 45 7.34 3.63 -2.34
N GLY A 46 8.48 3.48 -1.66
CA GLY A 46 8.76 2.33 -0.80
C GLY A 46 8.10 2.46 0.56
N VAL A 47 7.29 1.47 0.93
CA VAL A 47 6.79 1.31 2.31
C VAL A 47 7.60 0.20 2.98
N PRO A 48 8.35 0.49 4.06
CA PRO A 48 9.13 -0.53 4.75
C PRO A 48 8.23 -1.64 5.28
N THR A 49 8.57 -2.89 4.98
CA THR A 49 7.91 -4.10 5.49
C THR A 49 8.90 -5.07 6.12
N LYS A 50 10.19 -4.70 6.14
CA LYS A 50 11.31 -5.52 6.62
C LYS A 50 12.48 -4.61 7.04
N ARG A 51 13.37 -5.07 7.92
CA ARG A 51 14.61 -4.34 8.27
C ARG A 51 15.65 -4.45 7.17
N PHE A 52 15.95 -5.67 6.72
CA PHE A 52 17.04 -5.96 5.79
C PHE A 52 16.58 -6.82 4.59
N PRO A 53 17.24 -6.73 3.43
CA PRO A 53 16.92 -7.52 2.24
C PRO A 53 17.52 -8.95 2.29
N SER A 54 17.41 -9.63 3.43
CA SER A 54 17.87 -11.01 3.62
C SER A 54 16.76 -11.87 4.25
N MET A 55 16.96 -13.19 4.35
CA MET A 55 16.02 -14.11 4.99
C MET A 55 16.44 -14.50 6.42
N GLU A 56 17.44 -13.82 6.98
CA GLU A 56 17.87 -14.00 8.36
C GLU A 56 16.79 -13.51 9.33
N LYS A 57 16.65 -14.13 10.51
CA LYS A 57 15.60 -13.79 11.48
C LYS A 57 15.59 -12.31 11.86
N GLN A 58 16.76 -11.70 12.07
CA GLN A 58 16.89 -10.28 12.41
C GLN A 58 16.44 -9.32 11.30
N ALA A 59 16.32 -9.82 10.06
CA ALA A 59 15.85 -9.02 8.94
C ALA A 59 14.36 -8.70 9.04
N PHE A 60 13.55 -9.56 9.66
CA PHE A 60 12.11 -9.39 9.71
C PHE A 60 11.68 -8.35 10.74
N PHE A 61 10.60 -7.64 10.45
CA PHE A 61 9.91 -6.86 11.49
C PHE A 61 9.34 -7.77 12.56
N SER A 62 9.14 -7.24 13.75
CA SER A 62 8.64 -7.99 14.91
C SER A 62 7.69 -7.16 15.76
N ASP A 63 6.87 -6.34 15.09
CA ASP A 63 5.92 -5.40 15.71
C ASP A 63 6.55 -4.45 16.73
N LEU A 64 7.83 -4.08 16.55
CA LEU A 64 8.45 -3.08 17.42
C LEU A 64 7.75 -1.72 17.22
N PRO A 65 7.59 -0.91 18.29
CA PRO A 65 6.91 0.38 18.19
C PRO A 65 7.48 1.30 17.10
N LEU A 66 8.80 1.34 16.95
CA LEU A 66 9.45 2.15 15.90
C LEU A 66 9.13 1.65 14.49
N GLU A 67 9.03 0.34 14.29
CA GLU A 67 8.66 -0.24 12.99
C GLU A 67 7.23 0.15 12.64
N TYR A 68 6.33 0.00 13.61
CA TYR A 68 4.94 0.35 13.46
C TYR A 68 4.77 1.83 13.07
N GLU A 69 5.42 2.75 13.79
CA GLU A 69 5.33 4.18 13.49
C GLU A 69 5.94 4.53 12.13
N VAL A 70 7.05 3.89 11.72
CA VAL A 70 7.61 4.09 10.38
C VAL A 70 6.62 3.68 9.29
N VAL A 71 5.98 2.52 9.41
CA VAL A 71 4.98 2.06 8.43
C VAL A 71 3.77 2.98 8.42
N LYS A 72 3.23 3.29 9.60
CA LYS A 72 2.09 4.18 9.76
C LYS A 72 2.33 5.54 9.12
N ASN A 73 3.48 6.17 9.38
CA ASN A 73 3.83 7.46 8.80
C ASN A 73 3.89 7.42 7.26
N LYS A 74 4.44 6.34 6.70
CA LYS A 74 4.48 6.14 5.24
C LYS A 74 3.10 5.95 4.63
N LEU A 75 2.22 5.18 5.28
CA LEU A 75 0.84 5.01 4.84
C LEU A 75 0.04 6.31 4.97
N THR A 76 0.22 7.08 6.04
CA THR A 76 -0.36 8.42 6.20
C THR A 76 0.12 9.37 5.11
N GLN A 77 1.40 9.34 4.75
CA GLN A 77 1.93 10.14 3.64
C GLN A 77 1.23 9.78 2.33
N LEU A 78 1.10 8.49 1.98
CA LEU A 78 0.38 8.05 0.78
C LEU A 78 -1.08 8.49 0.76
N TRP A 79 -1.75 8.43 1.92
CA TRP A 79 -3.13 8.90 2.04
C TRP A 79 -3.24 10.41 1.81
N ASN A 80 -2.32 11.19 2.36
CA ASN A 80 -2.29 12.64 2.14
C ASN A 80 -2.03 12.97 0.66
N GLU A 81 -1.11 12.28 0.00
CA GLU A 81 -0.88 12.43 -1.45
C GLU A 81 -2.16 12.13 -2.25
N HIS A 82 -2.89 11.07 -1.90
CA HIS A 82 -4.20 10.77 -2.49
C HIS A 82 -5.19 11.93 -2.32
N LEU A 83 -5.26 12.54 -1.13
CA LEU A 83 -6.17 13.66 -0.85
C LEU A 83 -5.81 14.93 -1.64
N THR A 84 -4.55 15.09 -2.08
CA THR A 84 -4.17 16.17 -3.00
C THR A 84 -4.58 15.92 -4.46
N GLY A 85 -5.23 14.79 -4.74
CA GLY A 85 -5.70 14.40 -6.06
C GLY A 85 -4.76 13.46 -6.82
N LYS A 86 -3.59 13.12 -6.27
CA LYS A 86 -2.68 12.18 -6.93
C LYS A 86 -3.29 10.79 -7.07
N GLU A 87 -2.92 10.11 -8.15
CA GLU A 87 -3.20 8.69 -8.31
C GLU A 87 -2.16 7.88 -7.52
N ILE A 88 -2.64 6.97 -6.68
CA ILE A 88 -1.81 6.02 -5.94
C ILE A 88 -2.06 4.62 -6.51
N ILE A 89 -1.03 4.02 -7.09
CA ILE A 89 -1.06 2.68 -7.65
C ILE A 89 -0.48 1.73 -6.59
N LEU A 90 -1.34 0.86 -6.06
CA LEU A 90 -0.98 -0.16 -5.08
C LEU A 90 -0.80 -1.52 -5.79
N PRO A 91 0.11 -2.39 -5.33
CA PRO A 91 0.14 -3.76 -5.80
C PRO A 91 -1.10 -4.50 -5.29
N ALA A 92 -1.78 -5.23 -6.17
CA ALA A 92 -2.95 -6.04 -5.84
C ALA A 92 -2.61 -7.08 -4.76
N ASN A 93 -1.44 -7.72 -4.89
CA ASN A 93 -0.83 -8.43 -3.79
C ASN A 93 -0.26 -7.43 -2.77
N LYS A 94 -0.91 -7.36 -1.59
CA LYS A 94 -0.61 -6.38 -0.54
C LYS A 94 0.88 -6.36 -0.21
N ILE A 95 1.43 -5.16 -0.02
CA ILE A 95 2.82 -5.02 0.45
C ILE A 95 3.03 -5.83 1.75
N GLY A 96 4.15 -6.54 1.82
CA GLY A 96 4.54 -7.28 3.03
C GLY A 96 4.02 -8.72 3.14
N SER A 97 3.15 -9.20 2.24
CA SER A 97 2.63 -10.58 2.22
C SER A 97 3.64 -11.62 1.70
N GLY A 98 4.65 -11.18 0.92
CA GLY A 98 5.66 -12.06 0.30
C GLY A 98 6.93 -12.23 1.13
N LEU A 99 8.08 -11.78 0.59
CA LEU A 99 9.43 -11.95 1.21
C LEU A 99 9.59 -11.33 2.61
N ALA A 100 8.68 -10.44 2.99
CA ALA A 100 8.62 -9.85 4.32
C ALA A 100 7.83 -10.69 5.32
N ASN A 101 6.93 -11.55 4.85
CA ASN A 101 6.09 -12.45 5.64
C ASN A 101 5.55 -11.81 6.93
N LEU A 102 4.88 -10.66 6.80
CA LEU A 102 4.38 -9.90 7.95
C LEU A 102 3.31 -10.67 8.74
N GLU A 103 2.61 -11.61 8.11
CA GLU A 103 1.59 -12.44 8.78
C GLU A 103 2.19 -13.20 9.96
N ASP A 104 3.32 -13.88 9.74
CA ASP A 104 3.99 -14.65 10.79
C ASP A 104 4.87 -13.79 11.70
N ASN A 105 5.51 -12.76 11.15
CA ASN A 105 6.57 -12.03 11.86
C ASN A 105 6.06 -10.77 12.57
N SER A 106 5.03 -10.10 12.04
CA SER A 106 4.61 -8.77 12.50
C SER A 106 3.10 -8.52 12.26
N PRO A 107 2.21 -9.31 12.92
CA PRO A 107 0.77 -9.29 12.67
C PRO A 107 0.10 -7.93 12.94
N LYS A 108 0.63 -7.08 13.83
CA LYS A 108 0.08 -5.73 14.05
C LYS A 108 0.36 -4.83 12.85
N ILE A 109 1.57 -4.86 12.29
CA ILE A 109 1.92 -4.11 11.08
C ILE A 109 1.13 -4.66 9.88
N LYS A 110 0.96 -5.98 9.78
CA LYS A 110 0.10 -6.60 8.76
C LYS A 110 -1.33 -6.05 8.83
N THR A 111 -1.91 -6.01 10.03
CA THR A 111 -3.26 -5.48 10.25
C THR A 111 -3.38 -3.99 9.89
N LEU A 112 -2.33 -3.20 10.17
CA LEU A 112 -2.27 -1.79 9.76
C LEU A 112 -2.32 -1.63 8.24
N ILE A 113 -1.51 -2.40 7.51
CA ILE A 113 -1.49 -2.40 6.04
C ILE A 113 -2.84 -2.87 5.49
N ASP A 114 -3.43 -3.92 6.04
CA ASP A 114 -4.75 -4.41 5.63
C ASP A 114 -5.81 -3.32 5.73
N ARG A 115 -5.89 -2.61 6.86
CA ARG A 115 -6.85 -1.53 7.06
C ARG A 115 -6.67 -0.38 6.06
N PHE A 116 -5.43 -0.07 5.69
CA PHE A 116 -5.14 0.92 4.66
C PHE A 116 -5.67 0.46 3.29
N TYR A 117 -5.38 -0.80 2.90
CA TYR A 117 -5.87 -1.37 1.66
C TYR A 117 -7.40 -1.45 1.60
N ASP A 118 -8.04 -1.90 2.68
CA ASP A 118 -9.50 -2.00 2.74
C ASP A 118 -10.16 -0.63 2.58
N SER A 119 -9.56 0.41 3.16
CA SER A 119 -10.00 1.80 2.99
C SER A 119 -9.81 2.28 1.55
N ALA A 120 -8.67 1.97 0.92
CA ALA A 120 -8.40 2.29 -0.47
C ALA A 120 -9.39 1.63 -1.43
N ILE A 121 -9.71 0.34 -1.22
CA ILE A 121 -10.70 -0.42 -2.01
C ILE A 121 -12.10 0.18 -1.88
N LYS A 122 -12.50 0.57 -0.66
CA LYS A 122 -13.81 1.20 -0.41
C LYS A 122 -13.97 2.55 -1.10
N ILE A 123 -12.87 3.27 -1.36
CA ILE A 123 -12.88 4.55 -2.09
C ILE A 123 -12.85 4.30 -3.60
N GLU A 124 -12.08 3.32 -4.07
CA GLU A 124 -11.99 2.94 -5.48
C GLU A 124 -13.35 2.46 -6.02
N LYS A 125 -14.06 1.62 -5.27
CA LYS A 125 -15.45 1.28 -5.56
C LYS A 125 -16.34 2.38 -4.99
N PRO A 126 -16.91 3.30 -5.79
CA PRO A 126 -17.74 4.36 -5.23
C PRO A 126 -18.84 3.75 -4.37
N PHE A 127 -18.89 4.17 -3.10
CA PHE A 127 -19.95 3.79 -2.18
C PHE A 127 -21.29 4.17 -2.83
N LYS A 128 -22.04 3.17 -3.32
CA LYS A 128 -23.43 3.35 -3.70
C LYS A 128 -24.24 3.20 -2.41
N PRO A 129 -24.72 4.30 -1.78
CA PRO A 129 -25.62 4.16 -0.64
C PRO A 129 -26.83 3.33 -1.07
N LYS A 130 -27.17 2.28 -0.32
CA LYS A 130 -28.46 1.58 -0.48
C LYS A 130 -29.59 2.44 0.09
N VAL A 131 -29.77 3.66 -0.42
CA VAL A 131 -30.99 4.42 -0.17
C VAL A 131 -32.02 3.92 -1.19
N LYS A 132 -32.89 3.00 -0.75
CA LYS A 132 -34.17 2.80 -1.43
C LYS A 132 -35.00 4.05 -1.12
N LEU A 133 -34.97 5.05 -2.00
CA LEU A 133 -36.01 6.08 -2.03
C LEU A 133 -37.32 5.36 -2.36
N ASN A 134 -38.16 5.13 -1.35
CA ASN A 134 -39.54 4.78 -1.57
C ASN A 134 -40.18 5.97 -2.30
N LYS A 135 -40.47 5.80 -3.60
CA LYS A 135 -41.21 6.77 -4.42
C LYS A 135 -42.68 6.97 -3.98
N LYS A 136 -43.03 6.65 -2.72
CA LYS A 136 -44.40 6.72 -2.18
C LYS A 136 -44.65 7.87 -1.20
N GLU A 137 -43.66 8.73 -0.96
CA GLU A 137 -43.82 9.88 -0.03
C GLU A 137 -43.68 11.26 -0.71
N LEU A 138 -43.62 11.31 -2.05
CA LEU A 138 -43.60 12.57 -2.82
C LEU A 138 -44.95 12.89 -3.50
N GLU A 139 -46.00 12.10 -3.22
CA GLU A 139 -47.37 12.37 -3.63
C GLU A 139 -48.29 12.29 -2.39
N ARG A 140 -48.17 13.29 -1.51
CA ARG A 140 -49.20 13.68 -0.54
C ARG A 140 -49.23 15.18 -0.41
#